data_AF-A0A1R2CSK5-F1
#
_entry.id   AF-A0A1R2CSK5-F1
#
_cell.length_a   1.000
_cell.length_b   1.000
_cell.length_c   1.000
_cell.angle_alpha   90.00
_cell.angle_beta   90.00
_cell.angle_gamma   90.00
#
_symmetry.space_group_name_H-M   'P 1'
#
loop_
_entity.id
_entity.type
_entity.pdbx_description
1 polymer ?
#
loop_
_entity_poly.entity_id
_entity_poly.type
_entity_poly.pdbx_seq_one_letter_code
_entity_poly.pdbx_strand_id
1 'polypeptide(L)'
;MSIIFPKKPDPSEPRIREDFENFNIRAIGASFNTTSGTWVGENDENRARENKLQSELRKEEMKQRLLMHMLTDKQVKLTRTRKEIANILKDHADLLEMQGFPVKGLLSNIEVEFGEDLENPDRSITEGFKSSSMPAKPLSVERKSRK
;
A
#
# COMPACT_ATOMS: atom_id res chain seq x y z
N MET A 1 -69.60 -14.15 -25.60
CA MET A 1 -68.30 -13.98 -24.92
C MET A 1 -67.43 -15.17 -25.30
N SER A 2 -66.59 -15.03 -26.33
CA SER A 2 -65.78 -16.13 -26.86
C SER A 2 -64.35 -15.96 -26.37
N ILE A 3 -63.82 -16.96 -25.67
CA ILE A 3 -62.47 -16.96 -25.09
C ILE A 3 -61.48 -17.34 -26.20
N ILE A 4 -60.53 -16.46 -26.51
CA ILE A 4 -59.47 -16.71 -27.50
C ILE A 4 -58.37 -17.53 -26.81
N PHE A 5 -58.14 -18.76 -27.28
CA PHE A 5 -56.99 -19.55 -26.86
C PHE A 5 -55.73 -19.08 -27.61
N PRO A 6 -54.58 -18.86 -26.95
CA PRO A 6 -53.34 -18.57 -27.66
C PRO A 6 -52.95 -19.78 -28.51
N LYS A 7 -52.67 -19.52 -29.80
CA LYS A 7 -52.20 -20.55 -30.73
C LYS A 7 -50.91 -21.17 -30.22
N LYS A 8 -50.79 -22.49 -30.39
CA LYS A 8 -49.54 -23.23 -30.14
C LYS A 8 -48.43 -22.62 -31.03
N PRO A 9 -47.22 -22.41 -30.48
CA PRO A 9 -46.12 -21.86 -31.26
C PRO A 9 -45.77 -22.81 -32.41
N ASP A 10 -45.66 -22.25 -33.61
CA ASP A 10 -45.35 -22.95 -34.84
C ASP A 10 -43.87 -23.41 -34.81
N PRO A 11 -43.55 -24.70 -35.03
CA PRO A 11 -42.18 -25.19 -34.99
C PRO A 11 -41.32 -24.71 -36.18
N SER A 12 -41.91 -23.99 -37.14
CA SER A 12 -41.24 -23.47 -38.32
C SER A 12 -40.64 -22.07 -38.17
N GLU A 13 -40.86 -21.40 -37.02
CA GLU A 13 -40.11 -20.18 -36.68
C GLU A 13 -38.70 -20.57 -36.22
N PRO A 14 -37.64 -20.00 -36.82
CA PRO A 14 -36.30 -20.13 -36.27
C PRO A 14 -36.36 -19.47 -34.88
N ARG A 15 -36.35 -20.28 -33.83
CA ARG A 15 -36.00 -19.78 -32.50
C ARG A 15 -34.67 -19.07 -32.70
N ILE A 16 -34.69 -17.74 -32.59
CA ILE A 16 -33.48 -16.95 -32.47
C ILE A 16 -32.80 -17.56 -31.25
N ARG A 17 -31.83 -18.44 -31.50
CA ARG A 17 -30.87 -18.85 -30.50
C ARG A 17 -30.09 -17.57 -30.33
N GLU A 18 -30.51 -16.76 -29.37
CA GLU A 18 -29.60 -15.79 -28.78
C GLU A 18 -28.41 -16.63 -28.38
N ASP A 19 -27.33 -16.48 -29.14
CA ASP A 19 -26.03 -16.97 -28.79
C ASP A 19 -25.70 -16.25 -27.48
N PHE A 20 -26.12 -16.84 -26.36
CA PHE A 20 -25.72 -16.38 -25.04
C PHE A 20 -24.21 -16.55 -25.01
N GLU A 21 -23.51 -15.46 -25.34
CA GLU A 21 -22.08 -15.33 -25.21
C GLU A 21 -21.68 -15.97 -23.89
N ASN A 22 -20.75 -16.92 -23.93
CA ASN A 22 -20.32 -17.71 -22.77
C ASN A 22 -19.97 -16.80 -21.59
N PHE A 23 -20.93 -16.52 -20.71
CA PHE A 23 -20.71 -15.67 -19.55
C PHE A 23 -20.34 -16.54 -18.37
N ASN A 24 -19.18 -16.27 -17.79
CA ASN A 24 -18.72 -16.96 -16.59
C ASN A 24 -19.48 -16.43 -15.37
N ILE A 25 -20.40 -17.23 -14.84
CA ILE A 25 -21.01 -16.97 -13.53
C ILE A 25 -19.95 -17.30 -12.46
N ARG A 26 -19.39 -16.26 -11.84
CA ARG A 26 -18.44 -16.40 -10.72
C ARG A 26 -19.23 -16.50 -9.41
N ALA A 27 -19.34 -17.70 -8.85
CA ALA A 27 -19.67 -17.87 -7.45
C ALA A 27 -18.36 -17.84 -6.63
N ILE A 28 -18.41 -17.43 -5.36
CA ILE A 28 -17.21 -17.41 -4.49
C ILE A 28 -16.67 -18.85 -4.40
N GLY A 29 -15.49 -19.09 -5.00
CA GLY A 29 -14.78 -20.39 -4.96
C GLY A 29 -15.08 -21.36 -6.10
N ALA A 30 -15.89 -21.01 -7.11
CA ALA A 30 -16.08 -21.85 -8.30
C ALA A 30 -16.53 -21.04 -9.52
N SER A 31 -16.04 -21.41 -10.70
CA SER A 31 -16.57 -20.94 -11.98
C SER A 31 -17.33 -22.05 -12.68
N PHE A 32 -18.49 -21.73 -13.24
CA PHE A 32 -19.24 -22.65 -14.08
C PHE A 32 -18.74 -22.53 -15.52
N ASN A 33 -18.23 -23.62 -16.10
CA ASN A 33 -17.86 -23.65 -17.51
C ASN A 33 -19.09 -24.03 -18.35
N THR A 34 -19.64 -23.05 -19.07
CA THR A 34 -20.81 -23.23 -19.93
C THR A 34 -20.57 -24.14 -21.13
N THR A 35 -19.32 -24.31 -21.55
CA THR A 35 -18.94 -25.16 -22.70
C THR A 35 -18.93 -26.64 -22.34
N SER A 36 -18.48 -26.99 -21.12
CA SER A 36 -18.43 -28.37 -20.63
C SER A 36 -19.59 -28.74 -19.71
N GLY A 37 -20.39 -27.75 -19.26
CA GLY A 37 -21.49 -27.96 -18.32
C GLY A 37 -21.02 -28.35 -16.91
N THR A 38 -19.77 -28.09 -16.55
CA THR A 38 -19.17 -28.51 -15.28
C THR A 38 -18.74 -27.33 -14.40
N TRP A 39 -18.88 -27.49 -13.09
CA TRP A 39 -18.30 -26.58 -12.10
C TRP A 39 -16.82 -26.88 -11.96
N VAL A 40 -15.99 -25.88 -12.19
CA VAL A 40 -14.55 -25.93 -11.89
C VAL A 40 -14.37 -25.23 -10.55
N GLY A 41 -14.17 -26.03 -9.49
CA GLY A 41 -13.78 -25.52 -8.19
C GLY A 41 -12.42 -24.84 -8.28
N GLU A 42 -12.26 -23.73 -7.58
CA GLU A 42 -10.93 -23.14 -7.38
C GLU A 42 -10.04 -24.20 -6.69
N ASN A 43 -8.94 -24.59 -7.34
CA ASN A 43 -8.08 -25.65 -6.84
C ASN A 43 -7.56 -25.28 -5.43
N ASP A 44 -7.92 -26.05 -4.40
CA ASP A 44 -7.56 -25.77 -3.00
C ASP A 44 -6.04 -25.58 -2.81
N GLU A 45 -5.23 -26.23 -3.66
CA GLU A 45 -3.79 -26.06 -3.69
C GLU A 45 -3.34 -24.67 -4.16
N ASN A 46 -4.06 -24.06 -5.11
CA ASN A 46 -3.79 -22.70 -5.57
C ASN A 46 -4.12 -21.70 -4.47
N ARG A 47 -5.23 -21.91 -3.75
CA ARG A 47 -5.63 -21.07 -2.61
C ARG A 47 -4.64 -21.17 -1.44
N ALA A 48 -4.16 -22.38 -1.14
CA ALA A 48 -3.12 -22.59 -0.14
C ALA A 48 -1.80 -21.92 -0.52
N ARG A 49 -1.41 -22.00 -1.80
CA ARG A 49 -0.22 -21.30 -2.33
C ARG A 49 -0.36 -19.79 -2.27
N GLU A 50 -1.51 -19.25 -2.67
CA GLU A 50 -1.79 -17.82 -2.58
C GLU A 50 -1.73 -17.33 -1.14
N ASN A 51 -2.37 -18.02 -0.20
CA ASN A 51 -2.31 -17.68 1.22
C ASN A 51 -0.89 -17.72 1.78
N LYS A 52 -0.07 -18.69 1.34
CA LYS A 52 1.34 -18.77 1.71
C LYS A 52 2.11 -17.55 1.19
N LEU A 53 1.96 -17.22 -0.09
CA LEU A 53 2.59 -16.05 -0.71
C LEU A 53 2.16 -14.74 -0.03
N GLN A 54 0.88 -14.57 0.27
CA GLN A 54 0.37 -13.40 1.01
C GLN A 54 0.95 -13.34 2.43
N SER A 55 1.19 -14.49 3.08
CA SER A 55 1.83 -14.52 4.40
C SER A 55 3.31 -14.15 4.36
N GLU A 56 4.04 -14.60 3.33
CA GLU A 56 5.44 -14.28 3.09
C GLU A 56 5.61 -12.79 2.73
N LEU A 57 4.72 -12.26 1.89
CA LEU A 57 4.67 -10.85 1.54
C LEU A 57 4.49 -9.98 2.79
N ARG A 58 3.51 -10.28 3.66
CA ARG A 58 3.29 -9.53 4.90
C ARG A 58 4.49 -9.56 5.84
N LYS A 59 5.20 -10.69 5.92
CA LYS A 59 6.44 -10.80 6.72
C LYS A 59 7.54 -9.92 6.14
N GLU A 60 7.69 -9.91 4.83
CA GLU A 60 8.73 -9.13 4.17
C GLU A 60 8.44 -7.62 4.23
N GLU A 61 7.18 -7.21 4.03
CA GLU A 61 6.74 -5.82 4.24
C GLU A 61 7.01 -5.33 5.67
N MET A 62 6.78 -6.19 6.67
CA MET A 62 7.06 -5.84 8.07
C MET A 62 8.56 -5.65 8.32
N LYS A 63 9.41 -6.54 7.76
CA LYS A 63 10.87 -6.37 7.85
C LYS A 63 11.34 -5.11 7.16
N GLN A 64 10.85 -4.85 5.95
CA GLN A 64 11.18 -3.63 5.20
C GLN A 64 10.77 -2.38 5.97
N ARG A 65 9.57 -2.37 6.58
CA ARG A 65 9.11 -1.26 7.43
C ARG A 65 10.02 -1.05 8.63
N LEU A 66 10.44 -2.13 9.31
CA LEU A 66 11.36 -2.03 10.44
C LEU A 66 12.72 -1.50 10.02
N LEU A 67 13.27 -1.98 8.90
CA LEU A 67 14.52 -1.50 8.35
C LEU A 67 14.45 -0.01 7.99
N MET A 68 13.37 0.41 7.33
CA MET A 68 13.15 1.83 7.01
C MET A 68 13.06 2.69 8.27
N HIS A 69 12.32 2.25 9.30
CA HIS A 69 12.26 2.93 10.58
C HIS A 69 13.64 3.10 11.22
N MET A 70 14.43 2.02 11.28
CA MET A 70 15.79 2.07 11.83
C MET A 70 16.72 3.00 11.05
N LEU A 71 16.59 3.04 9.72
CA LEU A 71 17.36 3.94 8.87
C LEU A 71 16.98 5.40 9.14
N THR A 72 15.68 5.70 9.25
CA THR A 72 15.19 7.03 9.61
C THR A 72 15.68 7.46 10.99
N ASP A 73 15.60 6.58 12.00
CA ASP A 73 16.11 6.87 13.34
C ASP A 73 17.61 7.19 13.34
N LYS A 74 18.40 6.42 12.58
CA LYS A 74 19.84 6.66 12.44
C LYS A 74 20.10 7.99 11.74
N GLN A 75 19.32 8.31 10.70
CA GLN A 75 19.45 9.57 9.98
C GLN A 75 19.12 10.76 10.87
N VAL A 76 18.06 10.69 11.67
CA VAL A 76 17.69 11.74 12.64
C VAL A 76 18.80 11.93 13.67
N LYS A 77 19.35 10.85 14.23
CA LYS A 77 20.47 10.93 15.18
C LYS A 77 21.72 11.53 14.55
N LEU A 78 22.06 11.14 13.33
CA LEU A 78 23.21 11.68 12.59
C LEU A 78 23.05 13.17 12.29
N THR A 79 21.84 13.58 11.90
CA THR A 79 21.52 14.99 11.64
C THR A 79 21.66 15.82 12.91
N ARG A 80 21.19 15.28 14.05
CA ARG A 80 21.35 15.92 15.36
C ARG A 80 22.82 16.06 15.77
N THR A 81 23.62 15.00 15.65
CA THR A 81 25.05 15.08 16.00
C THR A 81 25.81 16.01 15.06
N ARG A 82 25.50 16.03 13.76
CA ARG A 82 26.05 17.01 12.82
C ARG A 82 25.72 18.45 13.23
N LYS A 83 24.48 18.71 13.67
CA LYS A 83 24.06 20.02 14.17
C LYS A 83 24.79 20.41 15.46
N GLU A 84 24.97 19.48 16.39
CA GLU A 84 25.73 19.71 17.61
C GLU A 84 27.20 20.04 17.29
N ILE A 85 27.84 19.32 16.38
CA ILE A 85 29.20 19.61 15.90
C ILE A 85 29.26 20.99 15.23
N ALA A 86 28.29 21.31 14.38
CA ALA A 86 28.22 22.63 13.73
C ALA A 86 28.14 23.77 14.75
N ASN A 87 27.36 23.60 15.82
CA ASN A 87 27.28 24.58 16.89
C ASN A 87 28.61 24.72 17.62
N ILE A 88 29.27 23.61 17.98
CA ILE A 88 30.60 23.62 18.62
C ILE A 88 31.63 24.35 17.73
N LEU A 89 31.59 24.09 16.41
CA LEU A 89 32.48 24.75 15.46
C LEU A 89 32.22 26.26 15.37
N LYS A 90 30.96 26.71 15.50
CA LYS A 90 30.61 28.13 15.54
C LYS A 90 31.00 28.78 16.87
N ASP A 91 30.66 28.15 17.99
CA ASP A 91 30.89 28.68 19.35
C ASP A 91 32.39 28.78 19.69
N HIS A 92 33.21 27.91 19.11
CA HIS A 92 34.66 27.86 19.35
C HIS A 92 35.49 28.20 18.11
N ALA A 93 34.93 28.87 17.11
CA ALA A 93 35.60 29.17 15.85
C ALA A 93 36.96 29.86 16.06
N ASP A 94 36.98 30.93 16.87
CA ASP A 94 38.19 31.72 17.11
C ASP A 94 39.30 30.91 17.81
N LEU A 95 38.93 30.10 18.81
CA LEU A 95 39.86 29.25 19.54
C LEU A 95 40.46 28.16 18.64
N LEU A 96 39.62 27.56 17.81
CA LEU A 96 40.01 26.51 16.87
C LEU A 96 40.87 27.07 15.73
N GLU A 97 40.57 28.26 15.22
CA GLU A 97 41.40 28.95 14.22
C GLU A 97 42.79 29.27 14.78
N MET A 98 42.90 29.74 16.03
CA MET A 98 44.19 29.96 16.68
C MET A 98 45.02 28.67 16.83
N GLN A 99 44.36 27.52 16.97
CA GLN A 99 45.01 26.21 17.04
C GLN A 99 45.36 25.62 15.65
N GLY A 100 45.05 26.33 14.57
CA GLY A 100 45.29 25.89 13.20
C GLY A 100 44.26 24.87 12.68
N PHE A 101 43.10 24.75 13.34
CA PHE A 101 42.03 23.87 12.89
C PHE A 101 41.26 24.53 11.72
N PRO A 102 40.91 23.79 10.65
CA PRO A 102 40.33 24.36 9.43
C PRO A 102 38.81 24.65 9.56
N VAL A 103 38.42 25.51 10.51
CA VAL A 103 37.01 25.80 10.83
C VAL A 103 36.23 26.37 9.64
N LYS A 104 36.79 27.35 8.92
CA LYS A 104 36.10 28.03 7.79
C LYS A 104 35.69 27.08 6.67
N GLY A 105 36.53 26.08 6.38
CA GLY A 105 36.23 25.05 5.37
C GLY A 105 35.13 24.09 5.82
N LEU A 106 35.03 23.81 7.12
CA LEU A 106 33.99 22.93 7.66
C LEU A 106 32.64 23.66 7.79
N LEU A 107 32.65 24.92 8.22
CA LEU A 107 31.43 25.72 8.33
C LEU A 107 30.78 26.00 6.97
N SER A 108 31.57 26.24 5.92
CA SER A 108 31.04 26.39 4.55
C SER A 108 30.38 25.11 4.02
N ASN A 109 30.91 23.93 4.35
CA ASN A 109 30.26 22.66 4.00
C ASN A 109 28.94 22.45 4.77
N ILE A 110 28.86 22.92 6.01
CA ILE A 110 27.64 22.85 6.83
C ILE A 110 26.55 23.78 6.29
N GLU A 111 26.91 24.98 5.83
CA GLU A 111 25.93 25.92 5.24
C GLU A 111 25.26 25.36 3.97
N VAL A 112 26.00 24.56 3.19
CA VAL A 112 25.46 23.87 2.01
C VAL A 112 24.53 22.71 2.39
N GLU A 113 24.82 21.98 3.47
CA GLU A 113 23.99 20.83 3.92
C GLU A 113 22.75 21.24 4.73
N PHE A 114 22.78 22.36 5.45
CA PHE A 114 21.70 22.77 6.37
C PHE A 114 20.96 24.05 5.97
N GLY A 115 21.38 24.73 4.91
CA GLY A 115 20.82 26.01 4.47
C GLY A 115 19.34 25.97 4.06
N GLU A 116 18.82 24.81 3.66
CA GLU A 116 17.41 24.63 3.23
C GLU A 116 16.54 23.90 4.27
N ASP A 117 17.14 23.11 5.17
CA ASP A 117 16.42 22.24 6.11
C ASP A 117 16.21 22.87 7.51
N LEU A 118 16.77 24.05 7.78
CA LEU A 118 16.73 24.66 9.12
C LEU A 118 15.36 25.24 9.51
N GLU A 119 14.49 25.54 8.55
CA GLU A 119 13.19 26.17 8.84
C GLU A 119 12.04 25.19 9.09
N ASN A 120 12.15 23.91 8.70
CA ASN A 120 11.05 22.94 8.89
C ASN A 120 11.51 21.48 8.95
N PRO A 121 11.76 20.91 10.15
CA PRO A 121 12.03 19.47 10.29
C PRO A 121 10.82 18.57 9.99
N ASP A 122 9.61 19.12 9.83
CA ASP A 122 8.37 18.34 9.68
C ASP A 122 7.94 18.06 8.22
N ARG A 123 8.58 18.67 7.21
CA ARG A 123 8.05 18.66 5.84
C ARG A 123 8.67 17.64 4.89
N SER A 124 9.93 17.26 5.07
CA SER A 124 10.61 16.44 4.05
C SER A 124 10.25 14.95 4.06
N ILE A 125 9.65 14.43 5.13
CA ILE A 125 9.30 12.99 5.24
C ILE A 125 7.83 12.73 4.87
N THR A 126 6.97 13.75 4.89
CA THR A 126 5.52 13.58 4.68
C THR A 126 5.09 13.72 3.21
N GLU A 127 5.92 14.26 2.31
CA GLU A 127 5.52 14.45 0.90
C GLU A 127 5.75 13.23 -0.01
N GLY A 128 6.54 12.24 0.42
CA GLY A 128 6.84 11.05 -0.38
C GLY A 128 5.87 9.86 -0.23
N PHE A 129 4.99 9.86 0.79
CA PHE A 129 4.13 8.72 1.12
C PHE A 129 2.63 9.08 1.14
N LYS A 130 2.13 9.74 0.09
CA LYS A 130 0.68 9.77 -0.18
C LYS A 130 0.28 8.53 -0.98
N SER A 131 0.48 7.35 -0.41
CA SER A 131 -0.14 6.12 -0.92
C SER A 131 -1.60 6.07 -0.44
N SER A 132 -2.50 6.46 -1.34
CA SER A 132 -3.90 6.01 -1.46
C SER A 132 -4.64 5.74 -0.14
N SER A 133 -5.39 6.74 0.34
CA SER A 133 -6.35 6.58 1.42
C SER A 133 -7.58 5.78 0.93
N MET A 134 -7.63 4.49 1.24
CA MET A 134 -8.92 3.79 1.31
C MET A 134 -9.66 4.28 2.57
N PRO A 135 -10.97 4.58 2.51
CA PRO A 135 -11.72 5.01 3.68
C PRO A 135 -11.92 3.81 4.63
N ALA A 136 -11.44 3.96 5.86
CA ALA A 136 -11.67 2.99 6.93
C ALA A 136 -13.18 2.95 7.27
N LYS A 137 -13.85 1.84 6.93
CA LYS A 137 -15.18 1.53 7.48
C LYS A 137 -15.03 1.17 8.96
N PRO A 138 -15.74 1.84 9.89
CA PRO A 138 -15.76 1.39 11.27
C PRO A 138 -16.56 0.08 11.38
N LEU A 139 -15.92 -0.96 11.93
CA LEU A 139 -16.56 -2.21 12.31
C LEU A 139 -17.46 -1.97 13.53
N SER A 140 -18.77 -1.93 13.31
CA SER A 140 -19.77 -1.89 14.38
C SER A 140 -19.79 -3.25 15.09
N VAL A 141 -19.28 -3.31 16.32
CA VAL A 141 -19.37 -4.50 17.18
C VAL A 141 -20.73 -4.51 17.88
N GLU A 142 -21.67 -5.29 17.37
CA GLU A 142 -22.97 -5.54 18.01
C GLU A 142 -22.77 -6.47 19.21
N ARG A 143 -22.80 -5.91 20.42
CA ARG A 143 -22.80 -6.68 21.67
C ARG A 143 -24.19 -7.30 21.86
N LYS A 144 -24.30 -8.62 21.63
CA LYS A 144 -25.49 -9.39 22.05
C LYS A 144 -25.58 -9.38 23.59
N SER A 145 -26.53 -8.62 24.10
CA SER A 145 -27.06 -8.73 25.46
C SER A 145 -27.77 -10.08 25.59
N ARG A 146 -27.28 -10.93 26.49
CA ARG A 146 -27.92 -12.20 26.86
C ARG A 146 -28.79 -11.92 28.10
N LYS A 147 -30.11 -12.06 27.96
CA LYS A 147 -31.06 -12.20 29.07
C LYS A 147 -31.01 -13.63 29.59
#